data_AF-A0A3C2B0L8-F1
#
_entry.id   AF-A0A3C2B0L8-F1
#
_cell.length_a   1.000
_cell.length_b   1.000
_cell.length_c   1.000
_cell.angle_alpha   90.00
_cell.angle_beta   90.00
_cell.angle_gamma   90.00
#
_symmetry.space_group_name_H-M   'P 1'
#
loop_
_entity.id
_entity.type
_entity.pdbx_description
1 polymer ?
#
loop_
_entity_poly.entity_id
_entity_poly.type
_entity_poly.pdbx_seq_one_letter_code
_entity_poly.pdbx_strand_id
1 'polypeptide(L)'
;MLWWQVAGCLKFGPVVLDASTVGDVGTAVFDLVGGAHVSVECLGSAVTAANSVYSLRPLGRHVQIGLFPAATADFPIARVIRDELEVLGVHGLSASRIPQVLAMVADGRLDPTAVVHQRLSLGDIPTALPAMGRFAAPGVSLVTQF
;
A
#
# COMPACT_ATOMS: atom_id res chain seq x y z
N MET A 1 18.90 -2.25 -8.80
CA MET A 1 19.53 -2.12 -7.47
C MET A 1 19.10 -0.81 -6.79
N LEU A 2 17.78 -0.54 -6.70
CA LEU A 2 17.24 0.76 -6.26
C LEU A 2 15.89 0.58 -5.54
N TRP A 3 15.91 0.17 -4.26
CA TRP A 3 14.70 0.03 -3.41
C TRP A 3 14.87 0.71 -2.04
N TRP A 4 15.83 1.62 -1.87
CA TRP A 4 16.34 2.00 -0.55
C TRP A 4 15.71 3.22 0.16
N GLN A 5 14.72 3.92 -0.39
CA GLN A 5 14.22 5.15 0.28
C GLN A 5 12.95 5.00 1.12
N VAL A 6 12.26 3.85 1.10
CA VAL A 6 11.19 3.60 2.09
C VAL A 6 11.75 3.04 3.41
N ALA A 7 13.02 2.62 3.43
CA ALA A 7 13.68 2.00 4.58
C ALA A 7 14.06 2.97 5.71
N GLY A 8 14.02 4.30 5.48
CA GLY A 8 14.50 5.30 6.45
C GLY A 8 13.68 5.42 7.75
N CYS A 9 12.46 4.89 7.80
CA CYS A 9 11.56 5.01 8.96
C CYS A 9 11.49 3.77 9.86
N LEU A 10 12.10 2.64 9.47
CA LEU A 10 12.00 1.39 10.22
C LEU A 10 13.41 0.94 10.65
N LYS A 11 13.61 0.76 11.97
CA LYS A 11 14.86 0.27 12.56
C LYS A 11 15.28 -1.14 12.08
N PHE A 12 14.41 -1.82 11.35
CA PHE A 12 14.66 -3.07 10.64
C PHE A 12 14.34 -2.82 9.16
N GLY A 13 15.26 -3.17 8.25
CA GLY A 13 15.01 -3.08 6.82
C GLY A 13 13.79 -3.90 6.40
N PRO A 14 13.10 -3.54 5.29
CA PRO A 14 11.91 -4.25 4.88
C PRO A 14 12.24 -5.71 4.51
N VAL A 15 11.46 -6.65 5.03
CA VAL A 15 11.42 -8.03 4.53
C VAL A 15 10.37 -8.09 3.42
N VAL A 16 10.74 -8.66 2.27
CA VAL A 16 9.87 -8.72 1.09
C VAL A 16 9.47 -10.16 0.85
N LEU A 17 8.16 -10.38 0.69
CA LEU A 17 7.58 -11.65 0.25
C LEU A 17 7.02 -11.47 -1.17
N ASP A 18 7.55 -12.23 -2.12
CA ASP A 18 7.04 -12.26 -3.49
C ASP A 18 5.88 -13.25 -3.59
N ALA A 19 4.67 -12.72 -3.68
CA ALA A 19 3.43 -13.49 -3.78
C ALA A 19 3.32 -14.36 -5.04
N SER A 20 4.19 -14.17 -6.05
CA SER A 20 4.26 -15.09 -7.20
C SER A 20 5.02 -16.38 -6.89
N THR A 21 5.83 -16.38 -5.83
CA THR A 21 6.64 -17.53 -5.38
C THR A 21 6.15 -18.11 -4.06
N VAL A 22 5.38 -17.36 -3.29
CA VAL A 22 4.83 -17.75 -2.00
C VAL A 22 3.37 -18.13 -2.16
N GLY A 23 3.05 -19.40 -1.95
CA GLY A 23 1.68 -19.92 -2.11
C GLY A 23 0.69 -19.42 -1.04
N ASP A 24 1.12 -19.34 0.22
CA ASP A 24 0.32 -18.79 1.33
C ASP A 24 1.08 -17.65 2.02
N VAL A 25 0.75 -16.42 1.62
CA VAL A 25 1.38 -15.20 2.14
C VAL A 25 1.03 -14.97 3.61
N GLY A 26 -0.19 -15.31 4.03
CA GLY A 26 -0.63 -15.12 5.41
C GLY A 26 0.18 -15.98 6.37
N THR A 27 0.32 -17.27 6.06
CA THR A 27 1.15 -18.21 6.82
C THR A 27 2.62 -17.80 6.80
N ALA A 28 3.16 -17.38 5.64
CA ALA A 28 4.56 -16.92 5.55
C ALA A 28 4.86 -15.73 6.46
N VAL A 29 3.93 -14.76 6.60
CA VAL A 29 4.09 -13.66 7.56
C VAL A 29 4.06 -14.17 9.00
N PHE A 30 3.17 -15.12 9.31
CA PHE A 30 3.11 -15.74 10.63
C PHE A 30 4.40 -16.46 11.00
N ASP A 31 4.98 -17.23 10.09
CA ASP A 31 6.23 -17.96 10.32
C ASP A 31 7.41 -17.02 10.54
N LEU A 32 7.42 -15.87 9.85
CA LEU A 32 8.49 -14.88 9.95
C LEU A 32 8.43 -14.04 11.24
N VAL A 33 7.24 -13.61 11.65
CA VAL A 33 7.09 -12.59 12.72
C VAL A 33 6.01 -12.89 13.76
N GLY A 34 5.38 -14.06 13.72
CA GLY A 34 4.28 -14.42 14.63
C GLY A 34 2.95 -13.72 14.31
N GLY A 35 2.83 -13.18 13.10
CA GLY A 35 1.67 -12.44 12.62
C GLY A 35 1.80 -10.93 12.81
N ALA A 36 1.22 -10.17 11.88
CA ALA A 36 1.25 -8.72 11.90
C ALA A 36 0.26 -8.16 12.94
N HIS A 37 0.67 -7.10 13.64
CA HIS A 37 -0.23 -6.32 14.50
C HIS A 37 -1.17 -5.46 13.68
N VAL A 38 -0.65 -4.91 12.58
CA VAL A 38 -1.37 -4.05 11.64
C VAL A 38 -1.00 -4.49 10.24
N SER A 39 -2.00 -4.67 9.40
CA SER A 39 -1.83 -4.90 7.96
C SER A 39 -2.47 -3.75 7.19
N VAL A 40 -1.85 -3.36 6.07
CA VAL A 40 -2.32 -2.27 5.21
C VAL A 40 -2.47 -2.81 3.79
N GLU A 41 -3.68 -2.81 3.27
CA GLU A 41 -4.01 -3.26 1.92
C GLU A 41 -4.09 -2.04 0.99
N CYS A 42 -3.22 -2.00 -0.01
CA CYS A 42 -3.08 -0.85 -0.91
C CYS A 42 -3.35 -1.17 -2.38
N LEU A 43 -3.71 -2.42 -2.73
CA LEU A 43 -3.89 -2.85 -4.11
C LEU A 43 -5.37 -2.85 -4.53
N GLY A 44 -6.28 -3.23 -3.63
CA GLY A 44 -7.71 -3.29 -3.92
C GLY A 44 -8.14 -4.57 -4.65
N SER A 45 -7.55 -5.72 -4.29
CA SER A 45 -7.92 -7.03 -4.84
C SER A 45 -8.38 -7.99 -3.74
N ALA A 46 -9.31 -8.90 -4.04
CA ALA A 46 -9.82 -9.86 -3.06
C ALA A 46 -8.70 -10.74 -2.47
N VAL A 47 -7.74 -11.15 -3.31
CA VAL A 47 -6.60 -11.98 -2.90
C VAL A 47 -5.68 -11.21 -1.93
N THR A 48 -5.35 -9.95 -2.22
CA THR A 48 -4.48 -9.16 -1.33
C THR A 48 -5.19 -8.76 -0.04
N ALA A 49 -6.49 -8.49 -0.08
CA ALA A 49 -7.29 -8.25 1.12
C ALA A 49 -7.36 -9.49 2.01
N ALA A 50 -7.59 -10.67 1.44
CA ALA A 50 -7.58 -11.92 2.19
C ALA A 50 -6.20 -12.20 2.82
N ASN A 51 -5.11 -12.09 2.05
CA ASN A 51 -3.75 -12.25 2.56
C ASN A 51 -3.45 -11.25 3.70
N SER A 52 -3.89 -10.01 3.53
CA SER A 52 -3.73 -8.96 4.55
C SER A 52 -4.44 -9.32 5.87
N VAL A 53 -5.64 -9.89 5.82
CA VAL A 53 -6.33 -10.37 7.02
C VAL A 53 -5.69 -11.63 7.60
N TYR A 54 -5.36 -12.62 6.76
CA TYR A 54 -4.76 -13.87 7.23
C TYR A 54 -3.35 -13.70 7.78
N SER A 55 -2.65 -12.60 7.46
CA SER A 55 -1.37 -12.25 8.05
C SER A 55 -1.45 -11.72 9.48
N LEU A 56 -2.65 -11.34 9.96
CA LEU A 56 -2.84 -10.72 11.27
C LEU A 56 -2.84 -11.74 12.40
N ARG A 57 -2.18 -11.36 13.50
CA ARG A 57 -2.34 -12.04 14.80
C ARG A 57 -3.70 -11.71 15.43
N PRO A 58 -4.15 -12.47 16.45
CA PRO A 58 -5.34 -12.11 17.24
C PRO A 58 -5.30 -10.66 17.75
N LEU A 59 -6.45 -10.00 17.72
CA LEU A 59 -6.63 -8.57 18.04
C LEU A 59 -5.85 -7.62 17.11
N GLY A 60 -5.46 -8.10 15.92
CA GLY A 60 -4.80 -7.31 14.90
C GLY A 60 -5.77 -6.38 14.15
N ARG A 61 -5.20 -5.41 13.43
CA ARG A 61 -5.96 -4.40 12.68
C ARG A 61 -5.64 -4.44 11.19
N HIS A 62 -6.67 -4.63 10.37
CA HIS A 62 -6.61 -4.47 8.93
C HIS A 62 -7.00 -3.05 8.52
N VAL A 63 -6.19 -2.42 7.69
CA VAL A 63 -6.45 -1.10 7.10
C VAL A 63 -6.58 -1.23 5.59
N GLN A 64 -7.79 -1.03 5.07
CA GLN A 64 -8.12 -1.10 3.65
C GLN A 64 -8.01 0.29 3.02
N ILE A 65 -7.02 0.48 2.14
CA ILE A 65 -6.80 1.71 1.34
C ILE A 65 -7.11 1.45 -0.14
N GLY A 66 -6.72 0.27 -0.64
CA GLY A 66 -6.98 -0.13 -2.02
C GLY A 66 -8.47 -0.13 -2.36
N LEU A 67 -8.82 0.19 -3.60
CA LEU A 67 -10.20 0.23 -4.06
C LEU A 67 -10.52 -1.02 -4.88
N PHE A 68 -11.59 -1.73 -4.49
CA PHE A 68 -12.06 -2.87 -5.27
C PHE A 68 -12.74 -2.40 -6.56
N PRO A 69 -12.46 -3.04 -7.71
CA PRO A 69 -13.15 -2.74 -8.97
C PRO A 69 -14.60 -3.25 -8.96
N ALA A 70 -14.90 -4.24 -8.13
CA ALA A 70 -16.25 -4.78 -7.93
C ALA A 70 -16.87 -4.24 -6.63
N ALA A 71 -18.20 -4.16 -6.60
CA ALA A 71 -18.95 -3.69 -5.42
C ALA A 71 -18.79 -4.61 -4.20
N THR A 72 -18.47 -5.88 -4.44
CA THR A 72 -18.23 -6.88 -3.39
C THR A 72 -16.93 -7.63 -3.67
N ALA A 73 -16.26 -8.02 -2.60
CA ALA A 73 -15.11 -8.91 -2.62
C ALA A 73 -15.31 -9.99 -1.56
N ASP A 74 -14.84 -11.20 -1.81
CA ASP A 74 -14.83 -12.26 -0.81
C ASP A 74 -13.85 -11.86 0.31
N PHE A 75 -14.42 -11.50 1.45
CA PHE A 75 -13.66 -11.04 2.62
C PHE A 75 -13.73 -12.08 3.73
N PRO A 76 -12.61 -12.43 4.40
CA PRO A 76 -12.56 -13.56 5.35
C PRO A 76 -13.18 -13.22 6.72
N ILE A 77 -14.48 -12.93 6.74
CA ILE A 77 -15.21 -12.50 7.94
C ILE A 77 -15.16 -13.54 9.07
N ALA A 78 -15.11 -14.83 8.74
CA ALA A 78 -14.97 -15.89 9.73
C ALA A 78 -13.65 -15.77 10.52
N ARG A 79 -12.56 -15.33 9.85
CA ARG A 79 -11.28 -15.08 10.51
C ARG A 79 -11.35 -13.83 11.38
N VAL A 80 -11.99 -12.77 10.89
CA VAL A 80 -12.21 -11.53 11.65
C VAL A 80 -12.91 -11.79 12.98
N ILE A 81 -13.97 -12.61 12.96
CA ILE A 81 -14.72 -12.96 14.17
C ILE A 81 -13.88 -13.83 15.12
N ARG A 82 -13.23 -14.88 14.59
CA ARG A 82 -12.45 -15.83 15.40
C ARG A 82 -11.34 -15.15 16.20
N ASP A 83 -10.63 -14.23 15.55
CA ASP A 83 -9.43 -13.60 16.08
C ASP A 83 -9.69 -12.19 16.61
N GLU A 84 -10.96 -11.76 16.66
CA GLU A 84 -11.40 -10.44 17.13
C GLU A 84 -10.65 -9.29 16.43
N LEU A 85 -10.55 -9.36 15.11
CA LEU A 85 -9.80 -8.39 14.31
C LEU A 85 -10.59 -7.09 14.10
N GLU A 86 -9.87 -5.97 14.05
CA GLU A 86 -10.41 -4.69 13.59
C GLU A 86 -10.26 -4.54 12.07
N VAL A 87 -11.30 -4.05 11.40
CA VAL A 87 -11.29 -3.78 9.95
C VAL A 87 -11.65 -2.32 9.71
N LEU A 88 -10.70 -1.56 9.17
CA LEU A 88 -10.83 -0.13 8.94
C LEU A 88 -10.75 0.21 7.46
N GLY A 89 -11.73 0.95 6.94
CA GLY A 89 -11.63 1.59 5.63
C GLY A 89 -11.01 2.97 5.74
N VAL A 90 -10.16 3.34 4.78
CA VAL A 90 -9.59 4.70 4.66
C VAL A 90 -9.99 5.31 3.33
N HIS A 91 -10.52 6.53 3.38
CA HIS A 91 -10.84 7.29 2.18
C HIS A 91 -10.17 8.66 2.24
N GLY A 92 -9.02 8.77 1.57
CA GLY A 92 -8.24 10.00 1.46
C GLY A 92 -7.62 10.48 2.79
N LEU A 93 -7.11 11.71 2.75
CA LEU A 93 -6.52 12.40 3.88
C LEU A 93 -7.34 13.66 4.16
N SER A 94 -7.75 13.85 5.42
CA SER A 94 -8.40 15.10 5.82
C SER A 94 -7.47 16.29 5.59
N ALA A 95 -8.00 17.38 5.03
CA ALA A 95 -7.22 18.59 4.76
C ALA A 95 -6.52 19.15 6.01
N SER A 96 -7.11 18.98 7.20
CA SER A 96 -6.52 19.40 8.47
C SER A 96 -5.24 18.62 8.84
N ARG A 97 -4.99 17.46 8.22
CA ARG A 97 -3.77 16.65 8.41
C ARG A 97 -2.65 17.00 7.41
N ILE A 98 -2.95 17.74 6.35
CA ILE A 98 -1.94 18.13 5.33
C ILE A 98 -0.75 18.88 5.98
N PRO A 99 -0.93 19.84 6.91
CA PRO A 99 0.20 20.52 7.55
C PRO A 99 1.17 19.56 8.26
N GLN A 100 0.65 18.47 8.84
CA GLN A 100 1.49 17.46 9.51
C GLN A 100 2.32 16.69 8.50
N VAL A 101 1.74 16.30 7.36
CA VAL A 101 2.47 15.62 6.29
C VAL A 101 3.54 16.53 5.69
N LEU A 102 3.22 17.81 5.45
CA LEU A 102 4.20 18.78 4.95
C LEU A 102 5.34 19.02 5.94
N ALA A 103 5.06 19.00 7.26
CA ALA A 103 6.11 19.06 8.28
C ALA A 103 7.06 17.84 8.21
N MET A 104 6.52 16.63 7.96
CA MET A 104 7.34 15.42 7.74
C MET A 104 8.18 15.49 6.46
N VAL A 105 7.74 16.24 5.45
CA VAL A 105 8.56 16.49 4.26
C VAL A 105 9.66 17.50 4.58
N ALA A 106 9.32 18.58 5.27
CA ALA A 106 10.26 19.65 5.61
C ALA A 106 11.38 19.19 6.55
N ASP A 107 11.09 18.25 7.47
CA ASP A 107 12.08 17.68 8.39
C ASP A 107 12.82 16.44 7.82
N GLY A 108 12.54 16.06 6.57
CA GLY A 108 13.22 14.98 5.84
C GLY A 108 12.75 13.56 6.20
N ARG A 109 11.70 13.40 7.00
CA ARG A 109 11.12 12.08 7.34
C ARG A 109 10.34 11.45 6.18
N LEU A 110 9.90 12.26 5.22
CA LEU A 110 9.19 11.83 4.03
C LEU A 110 9.77 12.52 2.79
N ASP A 111 10.27 11.73 1.83
CA ASP A 111 10.67 12.23 0.53
C ASP A 111 9.63 11.85 -0.55
N PRO A 112 8.70 12.76 -0.91
CA PRO A 112 7.71 12.47 -1.94
C PRO A 112 8.32 12.40 -3.34
N THR A 113 9.56 12.85 -3.54
CA THR A 113 10.23 12.77 -4.85
C THR A 113 10.68 11.35 -5.17
N ALA A 114 10.85 10.49 -4.15
CA ALA A 114 11.27 9.11 -4.30
C ALA A 114 10.27 8.22 -5.06
N VAL A 115 9.00 8.62 -5.14
CA VAL A 115 7.97 7.90 -5.91
C VAL A 115 7.76 8.47 -7.32
N VAL A 116 8.49 9.52 -7.70
CA VAL A 116 8.35 10.14 -9.03
C VAL A 116 9.04 9.27 -10.06
N HIS A 117 8.25 8.64 -10.92
CA HIS A 117 8.76 7.80 -12.00
C HIS A 117 9.21 8.63 -13.20
N GLN A 118 8.41 9.62 -13.59
CA GLN A 118 8.67 10.44 -14.76
C GLN A 118 8.09 11.85 -14.61
N ARG A 119 8.68 12.81 -15.34
CA ARG A 119 8.19 14.18 -15.46
C ARG A 119 7.72 14.39 -16.89
N LEU A 120 6.53 14.98 -17.03
CA LEU A 120 5.85 15.19 -18.29
C LEU A 120 5.60 16.69 -18.52
N SER A 121 5.43 17.06 -19.78
CA SER A 121 4.81 18.31 -20.19
C SER A 121 3.29 18.14 -20.28
N LEU A 122 2.56 19.25 -20.28
CA LEU A 122 1.11 19.27 -20.50
C LEU A 122 0.74 18.65 -21.86
N GLY A 123 1.60 18.82 -22.87
CA GLY A 123 1.45 18.26 -24.21
C GLY A 123 1.55 16.72 -24.27
N ASP A 124 2.12 16.07 -23.26
CA ASP A 124 2.26 14.61 -23.21
C ASP A 124 0.98 13.91 -22.71
N ILE A 125 0.06 14.65 -22.06
CA ILE A 125 -1.15 14.09 -21.44
C ILE A 125 -2.02 13.27 -22.41
N PRO A 126 -2.28 13.71 -23.66
CA PRO A 126 -3.10 12.93 -24.60
C PRO A 126 -2.55 11.54 -24.90
N THR A 127 -1.24 11.34 -24.76
CA THR A 127 -0.59 10.03 -24.93
C THR A 127 -0.45 9.28 -23.60
N ALA A 128 -0.03 9.98 -22.54
CA ALA A 128 0.28 9.36 -21.25
C ALA A 128 -0.97 8.84 -20.53
N LEU A 129 -2.08 9.59 -20.54
CA LEU A 129 -3.26 9.24 -19.77
C LEU A 129 -3.95 7.95 -20.26
N PRO A 130 -4.19 7.73 -21.57
CA PRO A 130 -4.73 6.46 -22.06
C PRO A 130 -3.81 5.26 -21.79
N ALA A 131 -2.49 5.47 -21.76
CA ALA A 131 -1.52 4.42 -21.48
C ALA A 131 -1.57 3.91 -20.03
N MET A 132 -2.09 4.70 -19.08
CA MET A 132 -2.16 4.34 -17.66
C MET A 132 -3.06 3.11 -17.38
N GLY A 133 -3.94 2.74 -18.31
CA GLY A 133 -4.73 1.51 -18.20
C GLY A 133 -3.90 0.22 -18.30
N ARG A 134 -2.61 0.32 -18.65
CA ARG A 134 -1.66 -0.79 -18.68
C ARG A 134 -0.56 -0.52 -17.66
N PHE A 135 -0.25 -1.51 -16.84
CA PHE A 135 0.89 -1.41 -15.94
C PHE A 135 2.20 -1.37 -16.74
N ALA A 136 3.01 -0.33 -16.54
CA ALA A 136 4.31 -0.17 -17.20
C ALA A 136 5.45 -0.11 -16.17
N ALA A 137 5.32 0.73 -15.15
CA ALA A 137 6.30 0.90 -14.08
C ALA A 137 5.61 1.42 -12.80
N PRO A 138 6.16 1.12 -11.60
CA PRO A 138 5.66 1.70 -10.35
C PRO A 138 6.03 3.18 -10.23
N GLY A 139 5.20 3.94 -9.53
CA GLY A 139 5.45 5.34 -9.19
C GLY A 139 4.39 6.29 -9.75
N VAL A 140 4.69 7.60 -9.70
CA VAL A 140 3.80 8.69 -10.10
C VAL A 140 4.42 9.47 -11.26
N SER A 141 3.59 9.82 -12.24
CA SER A 141 3.95 10.77 -13.31
C SER A 141 3.58 12.20 -12.87
N LEU A 142 4.54 13.13 -12.95
CA LEU A 142 4.31 14.53 -12.59
C LEU A 142 4.34 15.44 -13.82
N VAL A 143 3.29 16.24 -14.02
CA VAL A 143 3.32 17.33 -15.01
C VAL A 143 4.05 18.51 -14.39
N THR A 144 5.14 18.94 -15.04
CA THR A 144 6.02 20.01 -14.51
C THR A 144 6.24 21.16 -15.50
N GLN A 145 5.72 21.03 -16.72
CA GLN A 145 5.82 22.03 -17.79
C GLN A 145 4.44 22.23 -18.41
N PHE A 146 4.04 23.48 -18.62
CA PHE A 146 2.71 23.89 -19.08
C PHE A 146 2.78 24.58 -20.44
#